data_AF-A0A7Y5K1G4-F1
#
_entry.id   AF-A0A7Y5K1G4-F1
#
_cell.length_a   1.000
_cell.length_b   1.000
_cell.length_c   1.000
_cell.angle_alpha   90.00
_cell.angle_beta   90.00
_cell.angle_gamma   90.00
#
_symmetry.space_group_name_H-M   'P 1'
#
loop_
_entity.id
_entity.type
_entity.pdbx_description
1 polymer ?
#
loop_
_entity_poly.entity_id
_entity_poly.type
_entity_poly.pdbx_seq_one_letter_code
_entity_poly.pdbx_strand_id
1 'polypeptide(L)' 'MRTVIGWVGAHPVAAALLALVAVTRCPGCWIGTRVPRINKRNGSRFQGCSRYPRCDYTS' A
#
# COMPACT_ATOMS: atom_id res chain seq x y z
N MET A 1 -26.88 36.94 -10.24
CA MET A 1 -26.09 36.20 -11.25
C MET A 1 -24.90 35.54 -10.56
N ARG A 2 -25.13 34.44 -9.84
CA ARG A 2 -24.11 33.63 -9.16
C ARG A 2 -23.56 32.65 -10.19
N THR A 3 -22.31 32.85 -10.59
CA THR A 3 -21.56 31.99 -11.51
C THR A 3 -21.37 30.61 -10.90
N VAL A 4 -22.06 29.64 -11.48
CA VAL A 4 -21.94 28.21 -11.21
C VAL A 4 -20.63 27.72 -11.83
N ILE A 5 -19.52 27.88 -11.12
CA ILE A 5 -18.21 27.40 -11.58
C ILE A 5 -17.65 26.46 -10.52
N GLY A 6 -17.73 25.17 -10.81
CA GLY A 6 -16.66 24.22 -10.52
C GLY A 6 -16.56 23.62 -9.13
N TRP A 7 -17.63 23.01 -8.61
CA TRP A 7 -17.48 21.89 -7.67
C TRP A 7 -16.96 20.67 -8.45
N VAL A 8 -15.70 20.69 -8.93
CA VAL A 8 -15.01 19.45 -9.30
C VAL A 8 -14.62 18.81 -7.99
N GLY A 9 -15.62 18.21 -7.34
CA GLY A 9 -15.47 17.53 -6.07
C GLY A 9 -14.39 16.48 -6.18
N ALA A 10 -13.51 16.46 -5.19
CA ALA A 10 -12.88 15.24 -4.75
C ALA A 10 -14.02 14.23 -4.47
N HIS A 11 -14.32 13.38 -5.45
CA HIS A 11 -15.38 12.40 -5.32
C HIS A 11 -14.94 11.40 -4.24
N PRO A 12 -15.71 11.23 -3.14
CA PRO A 12 -15.30 10.38 -2.01
C PRO A 12 -15.06 8.93 -2.42
N VAL A 13 -15.63 8.50 -3.55
CA VAL A 13 -15.44 7.18 -4.13
C VAL A 13 -13.99 6.91 -4.59
N ALA A 14 -13.24 7.92 -5.05
CA ALA A 14 -11.85 7.72 -5.48
C ALA A 14 -10.92 7.43 -4.29
N ALA A 15 -11.10 8.15 -3.18
CA ALA A 15 -10.39 7.90 -1.93
C ALA A 15 -10.78 6.53 -1.32
N ALA A 16 -12.05 6.16 -1.40
CA ALA A 16 -12.54 4.86 -0.95
C ALA A 16 -11.96 3.69 -1.75
N LEU A 17 -11.88 3.79 -3.08
CA LEU A 17 -11.24 2.78 -3.93
C LEU A 17 -9.74 2.63 -3.63
N LEU A 18 -9.02 3.73 -3.38
CA LEU A 18 -7.60 3.70 -2.98
C LEU A 18 -7.38 3.07 -1.60
N ALA A 19 -8.28 3.32 -0.64
CA ALA A 19 -8.22 2.69 0.68
C ALA A 19 -8.50 1.18 0.62
N LEU A 20 -9.38 0.73 -0.29
CA LEU A 20 -9.65 -0.68 -0.53
C LEU A 20 -8.47 -1.40 -1.19
N VAL A 21 -7.63 -0.69 -1.97
CA VAL A 21 -6.41 -1.20 -2.60
C VAL A 21 -5.16 -0.60 -1.91
N ALA A 22 -5.11 -0.63 -0.58
CA ALA A 22 -3.97 -0.13 0.18
C ALA A 22 -2.78 -1.12 0.12
N VAL A 23 -2.05 -1.10 -1.00
CA VAL A 23 -0.74 -1.75 -1.11
C VAL A 23 0.30 -0.88 -0.40
N THR A 24 0.57 -1.20 0.87
CA THR A 24 1.56 -0.45 1.66
C THR A 24 2.96 -0.66 1.09
N ARG A 25 3.65 0.44 0.76
CA ARG A 25 5.05 0.40 0.33
C ARG A 25 5.95 -0.08 1.45
N CYS A 26 7.04 -0.75 1.09
CA CYS A 26 8.06 -1.16 2.03
C CYS A 26 8.83 0.08 2.54
N PRO A 27 8.86 0.38 3.86
CA PRO A 27 9.54 1.57 4.38
C PRO A 27 11.07 1.47 4.33
N GLY A 28 11.63 0.27 4.12
CA GLY A 28 13.08 0.08 3.97
C GLY A 28 13.61 0.51 2.60
N CYS A 29 12.84 0.28 1.52
CA CYS A 29 13.31 0.60 0.16
C CYS A 29 12.39 1.52 -0.64
N TRP A 30 11.17 1.80 -0.19
CA TRP A 30 10.13 2.64 -0.84
C TRP A 30 9.74 2.26 -2.28
N ILE A 31 10.38 1.25 -2.86
CA ILE A 31 10.14 0.77 -4.22
C ILE A 31 9.29 -0.50 -4.19
N GLY A 32 9.56 -1.39 -3.22
CA GLY A 32 8.82 -2.63 -3.03
C GLY A 32 7.52 -2.42 -2.25
N THR A 33 6.72 -3.48 -2.21
CA THR A 33 5.45 -3.55 -1.49
C THR A 33 5.54 -4.58 -0.38
N ARG A 34 4.70 -4.44 0.64
CA ARG A 34 4.62 -5.39 1.75
C ARG A 34 3.77 -6.58 1.33
N VAL A 35 4.35 -7.77 1.42
CA VAL A 35 3.68 -9.02 1.06
C VAL A 35 3.73 -10.00 2.24
N PRO A 36 2.63 -10.74 2.51
CA PRO A 36 2.62 -11.74 3.56
C PRO A 36 3.51 -12.91 3.15
N ARG A 37 4.37 -13.33 4.07
CA ARG A 37 5.29 -14.45 3.93
C ARG A 37 5.14 -15.37 5.13
N ILE A 38 5.53 -16.62 4.96
CA ILE A 38 5.55 -17.63 6.03
C ILE A 38 7.01 -17.99 6.30
N ASN A 39 7.40 -17.94 7.57
CA ASN A 39 8.72 -18.38 7.98
C ASN A 39 8.77 -19.91 7.93
N LYS A 40 9.73 -20.44 7.16
CA LYS A 40 9.88 -21.89 6.92
C LYS A 40 10.24 -22.67 8.18
N ARG A 41 10.85 -22.05 9.20
CA ARG A 41 11.33 -22.73 10.41
C ARG A 41 10.23 -22.93 11.45
N ASN A 42 9.42 -21.90 11.69
CA ASN A 42 8.43 -21.88 12.78
C ASN A 42 6.98 -21.71 12.28
N GLY A 43 6.77 -21.55 10.97
CA GLY A 43 5.45 -21.35 10.38
C GLY A 43 4.83 -19.97 10.66
N SER A 44 5.55 -19.04 11.30
CA SER A 44 4.98 -17.73 11.65
C SER A 44 4.76 -16.88 10.39
N ARG A 45 3.63 -16.16 10.35
CA ARG A 45 3.34 -15.19 9.30
C ARG A 45 4.06 -13.87 9.61
N PHE A 46 4.70 -13.28 8.60
CA PHE A 46 5.35 -11.98 8.72
C PHE A 46 5.18 -11.19 7.42
N GLN A 47 5.33 -9.87 7.48
CA GLN A 47 5.25 -9.02 6.29
C GLN A 47 6.66 -8.77 5.75
N GLY A 48 6.94 -9.30 4.56
CA GLY A 48 8.22 -9.15 3.87
C GLY A 48 8.15 -8.16 2.71
N CYS A 49 9.30 -7.66 2.27
CA CYS A 49 9.40 -6.88 1.03
C CYS A 49 9.26 -7.79 -0.21
N SER A 50 8.49 -7.35 -1.22
CA SER A 50 8.36 -8.04 -2.50
C SER A 50 9.68 -8.13 -3.29
N ARG A 51 10.64 -7.25 -3.00
CA ARG A 51 11.96 -7.18 -3.67
C ARG A 51 13.05 -8.02 -3.03
N TYR A 52 12.74 -8.90 -2.07
CA TYR A 52 13.73 -9.86 -1.55
C TYR A 52 14.37 -10.65 -2.72
N PRO A 53 15.71 -10.81 -2.80
CA PRO A 53 16.72 -10.51 -1.78
C PRO A 53 17.32 -9.11 -1.81
N ARG A 54 16.93 -8.22 -2.75
CA ARG A 54 17.47 -6.85 -2.82
C ARG A 54 17.04 -5.94 -1.67
N CYS A 55 15.99 -6.31 -0.94
CA CYS A 55 15.55 -5.65 0.27
C CYS A 55 14.99 -6.73 1.21
N ASP A 56 15.62 -6.87 2.35
CA ASP A 56 15.39 -7.87 3.40
C ASP A 56 14.57 -7.31 4.57
N TYR A 57 14.00 -6.12 4.42
CA TYR A 57 13.14 -5.51 5.44
C TYR A 57 11.90 -6.35 5.74
N THR A 58 11.73 -6.73 7.00
CA THR A 58 10.58 -7.50 7.55
C THR A 58 9.97 -6.78 8.74
N SER A 59 8.64 -6.86 8.91
CA SER A 59 7.98 -6.51 10.18
C SER A 59 6.71 -7.31 10.40
#